data_AF-A0A1M6AKV9-F1
#
_entry.id   AF-A0A1M6AKV9-F1
#
_cell.length_a   1.000
_cell.length_b   1.000
_cell.length_c   1.000
_cell.angle_alpha   90.00
_cell.angle_beta   90.00
_cell.angle_gamma   90.00
#
_symmetry.space_group_name_H-M   'P 1'
#
loop_
_entity.id
_entity.type
_entity.pdbx_description
1 polymer ?
#
loop_
_entity_poly.entity_id
_entity_poly.type
_entity_poly.pdbx_seq_one_letter_code
_entity_poly.pdbx_strand_id
1 'polypeptide(L)' 'MPTLTGTYFRGKLKLDKPVKFSKPVKVTVSFEEENNDVLTFSDFSFLETQELLKDCKTSFSDEVIEERREAI' A
#
# COMPACT_ATOMS: atom_id res chain seq x y z
N MET A 1 -4.41 29.38 -5.84
CA MET A 1 -5.72 29.11 -6.46
C MET A 1 -6.46 28.11 -5.57
N PRO A 2 -7.78 28.24 -5.36
CA PRO A 2 -8.51 27.30 -4.51
C PRO A 2 -8.61 25.94 -5.21
N THR A 3 -7.93 24.93 -4.67
CA THR A 3 -7.98 23.54 -5.15
C THR A 3 -9.09 22.81 -4.41
N LEU A 4 -9.90 22.04 -5.13
CA LEU A 4 -10.97 21.21 -4.57
C LEU A 4 -10.49 19.77 -4.48
N THR A 5 -10.49 19.23 -3.28
CA THR A 5 -10.10 17.84 -2.99
C THR A 5 -11.32 16.96 -2.87
N GLY A 6 -11.14 15.70 -3.24
CA GLY A 6 -12.18 14.69 -3.14
C GLY A 6 -11.68 13.33 -3.60
N THR A 7 -12.43 12.30 -3.25
CA THR A 7 -12.13 10.92 -3.61
C THR A 7 -12.82 10.55 -4.91
N TYR A 8 -12.07 9.95 -5.84
CA TYR A 8 -12.63 9.30 -7.01
C TYR A 8 -12.67 7.78 -6.80
N PHE A 9 -13.84 7.17 -6.97
CA PHE A 9 -13.97 5.72 -6.91
C PHE A 9 -15.05 5.22 -7.88
N ARG A 10 -14.67 4.32 -8.80
CA ARG A 10 -15.58 3.66 -9.76
C ARG A 10 -16.50 4.61 -10.53
N GLY A 11 -15.94 5.69 -11.09
CA GLY A 11 -16.69 6.66 -11.87
C GLY A 11 -17.50 7.67 -11.04
N LYS A 12 -17.41 7.62 -9.70
CA LYS A 12 -18.05 8.60 -8.81
C LYS A 12 -16.99 9.46 -8.14
N LEU A 13 -17.17 10.78 -8.20
CA LEU A 13 -16.35 11.77 -7.51
C LEU A 13 -17.12 12.25 -6.26
N LYS A 14 -16.51 12.10 -5.08
CA LYS A 14 -17.04 12.63 -3.81
C LYS A 14 -16.14 13.76 -3.34
N LEU A 15 -16.65 14.98 -3.35
CA LEU A 15 -15.93 16.17 -2.87
C LEU A 15 -16.01 16.27 -1.35
N ASP A 16 -14.92 16.70 -0.71
CA ASP A 16 -14.86 16.84 0.76
C ASP A 16 -15.72 18.00 1.26
N LYS A 17 -15.85 19.04 0.42
CA LYS A 17 -16.68 20.22 0.71
C LYS A 17 -17.75 20.35 -0.36
N PRO A 18 -19.03 20.54 0.02
CA PRO A 18 -20.10 20.77 -0.93
C PRO A 18 -19.90 22.13 -1.60
N VAL A 19 -19.89 22.14 -2.94
CA VAL A 19 -19.76 23.37 -3.73
C VAL A 19 -21.03 23.55 -4.55
N LYS A 20 -21.62 24.73 -4.45
CA LYS A 20 -22.78 25.12 -5.26
C LYS A 20 -22.31 26.10 -6.32
N PHE A 21 -22.54 25.75 -7.59
CA PHE A 21 -22.28 26.65 -8.71
C PHE A 21 -23.61 27.12 -9.29
N SER A 22 -23.78 28.43 -9.47
CA SER A 22 -24.98 29.04 -10.03
C SER A 22 -25.01 29.04 -11.56
N LYS A 23 -23.88 28.72 -12.19
CA LYS A 23 -23.68 28.71 -13.65
C LYS A 23 -22.83 27.50 -14.04
N PRO A 24 -22.86 27.04 -15.30
CA PRO A 24 -21.96 26.00 -15.78
C PRO A 24 -20.50 26.42 -15.60
N VAL A 25 -19.67 25.54 -15.03
CA VAL A 25 -18.26 25.82 -14.75
C VAL A 25 -17.39 24.78 -15.46
N LYS A 26 -16.30 25.24 -16.08
CA LYS A 26 -15.27 24.36 -16.63
C LYS A 26 -14.31 23.95 -15.51
N VAL A 27 -14.10 22.64 -15.35
CA VAL A 27 -13.22 22.07 -14.32
C VAL A 27 -12.11 21.25 -14.95
N THR A 28 -10.91 21.34 -14.38
CA THR A 28 -9.77 20.47 -14.70
C THR A 28 -9.57 19.52 -13.54
N VAL A 29 -9.57 18.22 -13.81
CA VAL A 29 -9.41 17.16 -12.81
C VAL A 29 -8.02 16.57 -12.94
N SER A 30 -7.29 16.50 -11.84
CA SER A 30 -5.99 15.83 -11.73
C SER A 30 -6.12 14.70 -10.73
N PHE A 31 -5.69 13.50 -11.10
CA PHE A 31 -5.64 12.34 -10.21
C PHE A 31 -4.22 12.22 -9.69
N GLU A 32 -4.06 12.21 -8.37
CA GLU A 32 -2.81 11.76 -7.75
C GLU A 32 -2.85 10.23 -7.78
N GLU A 33 -1.98 9.62 -8.58
CA GLU A 33 -1.74 8.19 -8.48
C GLU A 33 -1.02 7.93 -7.16
N GLU A 34 -1.63 7.14 -6.29
CA GLU A 34 -0.93 6.57 -5.14
C GLU A 34 0.23 5.75 -5.71
N ASN A 35 1.46 6.23 -5.50
CA ASN A 35 2.68 5.44 -5.72
C ASN A 35 2.65 4.30 -4.70
N ASN A 36 1.85 3.28 -4.98
CA ASN A 36 2.07 1.97 -4.41
C ASN A 36 3.39 1.54 -5.04
N ASP A 37 4.49 1.67 -4.29
CA ASP A 37 5.80 1.18 -4.72
C ASP A 37 5.63 -0.31 -5.07
N VAL A 38 5.48 -0.59 -6.37
CA VAL A 38 5.32 -1.94 -6.86
C VAL A 38 6.70 -2.56 -6.74
N LEU A 39 6.87 -3.43 -5.75
CA LEU A 39 8.10 -4.20 -5.60
C LEU A 39 8.39 -4.94 -6.91
N THR A 40 9.59 -4.70 -7.42
CA THR A 40 10.16 -5.32 -8.60
C THR A 40 11.17 -6.39 -8.20
N PHE A 41 11.54 -7.27 -9.12
CA PHE A 41 12.57 -8.29 -8.84
C PHE A 41 13.92 -7.70 -8.43
N SER A 42 14.22 -6.45 -8.82
CA SER A 42 15.42 -5.73 -8.38
C SER A 42 15.40 -5.34 -6.91
N ASP A 43 14.22 -5.29 -6.27
CA ASP A 43 14.09 -4.99 -4.84
C ASP A 43 14.37 -6.22 -3.96
N PHE A 44 14.58 -7.40 -4.58
CA PHE A 44 14.93 -8.63 -3.88
C PHE A 44 16.38 -9.03 -4.13
N SER A 45 17.16 -9.20 -3.06
CA SER A 45 18.52 -9.73 -3.12
C SER A 45 18.70 -10.93 -2.17
N PHE A 46 19.01 -12.07 -2.77
CA PHE A 46 19.29 -13.30 -2.01
C PHE A 46 20.54 -13.16 -1.15
N LEU A 47 21.57 -12.46 -1.64
CA LEU A 47 22.83 -12.27 -0.91
C LEU A 47 22.63 -11.39 0.32
N GLU A 48 21.88 -10.29 0.19
CA GLU A 48 21.55 -9.42 1.32
C GLU A 48 20.73 -10.18 2.37
N THR A 49 19.76 -10.97 1.92
CA THR A 49 18.94 -11.80 2.81
C THR A 49 19.80 -12.85 3.52
N GLN A 50 20.74 -13.48 2.82
CA GLN A 50 21.66 -14.48 3.40
C GLN A 50 22.57 -13.87 4.47
N GLU A 51 23.11 -12.66 4.22
CA GLU A 51 23.96 -11.97 5.19
C GLU A 51 23.16 -11.54 6.43
N LEU A 52 21.95 -11.00 6.22
CA LEU A 52 21.05 -10.56 7.30
C LEU A 52 20.62 -11.73 8.19
N LEU A 53 20.51 -12.94 7.63
CA LEU A 53 20.13 -14.15 8.34
C LEU A 53 21.30 -14.98 8.89
N LYS A 54 22.56 -14.57 8.70
CA LYS A 54 23.73 -15.41 9.07
C LYS A 54 23.75 -15.79 10.55
N ASP A 55 23.25 -14.90 11.41
CA ASP A 55 23.24 -15.06 12.87
C ASP A 55 21.86 -15.51 13.39
N CYS A 56 20.89 -15.73 12.49
CA CYS A 56 19.58 -16.24 12.85
C CYS A 56 19.69 -17.73 13.20
N LYS A 57 19.64 -18.03 14.50
CA LYS A 57 19.77 -19.41 15.04
C LYS A 57 18.43 -20.13 15.20
N THR A 58 17.33 -19.45 14.91
CA THR A 58 15.98 -19.94 15.10
C THR A 58 15.34 -20.17 13.74
N SER A 59 14.70 -21.32 13.57
CA SER A 59 13.84 -21.56 12.41
C SER A 59 12.38 -21.42 12.81
N PHE A 60 11.58 -20.77 11.96
CA PHE A 60 10.12 -20.81 12.10
C PHE A 60 9.59 -22.26 12.11
N SER A 61 10.29 -23.17 11.43
CA SER A 61 9.98 -24.59 11.47
C SER A 61 10.10 -25.19 12.87
N ASP A 62 11.03 -24.72 13.70
CA ASP A 62 11.21 -25.21 15.07
C ASP A 62 9.99 -24.82 15.92
N GLU A 63 9.52 -23.58 15.78
CA GLU A 63 8.34 -23.05 16.47
C GLU A 63 7.05 -23.80 16.05
N VAL A 64 6.91 -24.10 14.76
CA VAL A 64 5.79 -24.91 14.25
C VAL A 64 5.83 -26.36 14.74
N ILE A 65 7.03 -26.93 14.92
CA ILE A 65 7.19 -28.30 15.45
C ILE A 65 6.82 -28.35 16.94
N GLU A 66 7.24 -27.36 17.73
CA GLU A 66 6.90 -27.22 19.15
C GLU A 66 5.38 -27.12 19.31
N GLU A 67 4.72 -26.21 18.58
CA GLU A 67 3.26 -26.01 18.61
C GLU A 67 2.51 -27.33 18.37
N ARG A 68 2.94 -28.13 17.39
CA ARG A 68 2.31 -29.42 17.06
C ARG A 68 2.54 -30.50 18.11
N ARG A 69 3.63 -30.45 18.87
CA ARG A 69 3.92 -31.41 19.94
C ARG A 69 3.11 -31.11 21.19
N GLU A 70 2.83 -29.84 21.47
CA GLU A 70 1.97 -29.43 22.59
C GLU A 70 0.49 -29.74 22.36
N ALA A 71 0.08 -29.89 21.09
CA ALA A 71 -1.29 -30.21 20.70
C ALA A 71 -1.66 -31.71 20.80
N ILE A 72 -0.75 -32.58 21.28
CA ILE A 72 -0.93 -34.04 21.47
C ILE A 72 -0.91 -34.36 22.96
#